data_AF-A0A497RB37-F1
#
_entry.id   AF-A0A497RB37-F1
#
_cell.length_a   1.000
_cell.length_b   1.000
_cell.length_c   1.000
_cell.angle_alpha   90.00
_cell.angle_beta   90.00
_cell.angle_gamma   90.00
#
_symmetry.space_group_name_H-M   'P 1'
#
loop_
_entity.id
_entity.type
_entity.pdbx_description
1 polymer ?
#
loop_
_entity_poly.entity_id
_entity_poly.type
_entity_poly.pdbx_seq_one_letter_code
_entity_poly.pdbx_strand_id
1 'polypeptide(L)'
;MSEKNYASDYLSLQFYSIGGKWGYAIIRLQDSNKELKVRLVKAKKLDDFPATKKYTWEEVPVEYIKNLSQVQKINFKPTDNFQIIANKILEELDKIKQLKEDREREAESSEPPE
;
A
#
# COMPACT_ATOMS: atom_id res chain seq x y z
N MET A 1 -30.77 5.16 -4.61
CA MET A 1 -29.78 4.68 -3.63
C MET A 1 -28.47 5.33 -3.98
N SER A 2 -28.00 6.29 -3.18
CA SER A 2 -26.71 6.95 -3.44
C SER A 2 -25.60 5.92 -3.21
N GLU A 3 -24.90 5.52 -4.28
CA GLU A 3 -23.63 4.81 -4.15
C GLU A 3 -22.73 5.67 -3.27
N LYS A 4 -22.50 5.21 -2.04
CA LYS A 4 -21.46 5.79 -1.19
C LYS A 4 -20.14 5.48 -1.90
N ASN A 5 -19.66 6.43 -2.69
CA ASN A 5 -18.27 6.45 -3.12
C ASN A 5 -17.43 6.60 -1.86
N TYR A 6 -17.01 5.48 -1.28
CA TYR A 6 -16.00 5.46 -0.23
C TYR A 6 -14.67 5.86 -0.87
N ALA A 7 -14.47 7.17 -1.03
CA ALA A 7 -13.22 7.74 -1.48
C ALA A 7 -12.12 7.24 -0.52
N SER A 8 -11.11 6.59 -1.09
CA SER A 8 -9.90 6.18 -0.37
C SER A 8 -8.78 7.07 -0.86
N ASP A 9 -8.09 7.73 0.06
CA ASP A 9 -6.92 8.53 -0.25
C ASP A 9 -5.71 7.61 -0.29
N TYR A 10 -5.19 7.35 -1.49
CA TYR A 10 -3.99 6.53 -1.66
C TYR A 10 -2.75 7.32 -1.27
N LEU A 11 -2.02 6.83 -0.28
CA LEU A 11 -0.88 7.53 0.32
C LEU A 11 0.45 7.00 -0.18
N SER A 12 0.55 5.70 -0.43
CA SER A 12 1.75 5.09 -1.01
C SER A 12 1.41 3.89 -1.87
N LEU A 13 2.27 3.65 -2.85
CA LEU A 13 2.26 2.47 -3.69
C LEU A 13 3.68 1.92 -3.78
N GLN A 14 3.89 0.72 -3.25
CA GLN A 14 5.12 -0.04 -3.43
C GLN A 14 4.84 -1.22 -4.35
N PHE A 15 5.69 -1.42 -5.36
CA PHE A 15 5.54 -2.47 -6.34
C PHE A 15 6.74 -3.40 -6.36
N TYR A 16 6.48 -4.71 -6.36
CA TYR A 16 7.47 -5.77 -6.46
C TYR A 16 7.25 -6.58 -7.73
N SER A 17 8.11 -6.36 -8.73
CA SER A 17 8.03 -7.03 -10.03
C SER A 17 8.54 -8.48 -9.93
N ILE A 18 7.72 -9.48 -10.31
CA ILE A 18 8.11 -10.90 -10.28
C ILE A 18 8.42 -11.48 -11.66
N GLY A 19 8.23 -10.69 -12.72
CA GLY A 19 8.54 -11.06 -14.11
C GLY A 19 7.37 -10.82 -15.07
N GLY A 20 7.72 -10.59 -16.33
CA GLY A 20 6.75 -10.18 -17.35
C GLY A 20 6.00 -8.90 -16.90
N LYS A 21 4.68 -8.92 -17.03
CA LYS A 21 3.81 -7.83 -16.54
C LYS A 21 3.30 -8.05 -15.12
N TRP A 22 3.80 -9.03 -14.36
CA TRP A 22 3.22 -9.40 -13.05
C TRP A 22 4.06 -8.93 -11.86
N GLY A 23 3.38 -8.65 -10.76
CA GLY A 23 4.01 -8.30 -9.49
C GLY A 23 3.04 -8.34 -8.32
N TYR A 24 3.55 -7.98 -7.16
CA TYR A 24 2.77 -7.67 -5.96
C TYR A 24 2.83 -6.18 -5.70
N ALA A 25 1.76 -5.60 -5.18
CA ALA A 25 1.73 -4.22 -4.74
C ALA A 25 1.25 -4.13 -3.31
N ILE A 26 1.94 -3.33 -2.50
CA ILE A 26 1.51 -2.92 -1.18
C ILE A 26 1.06 -1.47 -1.29
N ILE A 27 -0.20 -1.23 -0.94
CA ILE A 27 -0.86 0.06 -1.06
C ILE A 27 -1.24 0.54 0.33
N ARG A 28 -0.73 1.70 0.73
CA ARG A 28 -1.21 2.39 1.91
C ARG A 28 -2.31 3.35 1.50
N LEU A 29 -3.42 3.31 2.21
CA LEU A 29 -4.55 4.21 1.97
C LEU A 29 -5.18 4.67 3.27
N GLN A 30 -5.78 5.84 3.24
CA GLN A 30 -6.66 6.33 4.28
C GLN A 30 -8.10 6.22 3.79
N ASP A 31 -8.98 5.66 4.62
CA ASP A 31 -10.40 5.58 4.27
C ASP A 31 -11.18 6.83 4.74
N SER A 32 -12.48 6.85 4.44
CA SER A 32 -13.40 7.92 4.84
C SER A 32 -13.50 8.14 6.35
N ASN A 33 -13.13 7.15 7.17
CA ASN A 33 -13.13 7.24 8.63
C ASN A 33 -11.77 7.72 9.17
N LYS A 34 -10.88 8.17 8.28
CA LYS A 34 -9.50 8.56 8.57
C LYS A 34 -8.62 7.40 9.05
N GLU A 35 -9.03 6.14 8.88
CA GLU A 35 -8.24 4.97 9.26
C GLU A 35 -7.17 4.66 8.20
N LEU A 36 -5.92 4.51 8.65
CA LEU A 36 -4.82 4.04 7.81
C LEU A 36 -4.89 2.51 7.64
N LYS A 37 -4.86 2.06 6.37
CA LYS A 37 -4.95 0.66 5.97
C LYS A 37 -3.83 0.30 5.01
N VAL A 38 -3.39 -0.95 5.08
CA VAL A 38 -2.46 -1.56 4.12
C VAL A 38 -3.22 -2.61 3.32
N ARG A 39 -3.12 -2.56 2.00
CA ARG A 39 -3.63 -3.59 1.10
C ARG A 39 -2.48 -4.24 0.35
N LEU A 40 -2.40 -5.56 0.41
CA LEU A 40 -1.58 -6.35 -0.50
C LEU A 40 -2.45 -6.80 -1.67
N VAL A 41 -1.97 -6.60 -2.89
CA VAL A 41 -2.62 -7.12 -4.10
C VAL A 41 -1.60 -7.80 -5.00
N LYS A 42 -2.02 -8.87 -5.68
CA LYS A 42 -1.31 -9.35 -6.87
C LYS A 42 -1.84 -8.58 -8.06
N ALA A 43 -0.96 -8.00 -8.86
CA ALA A 43 -1.39 -7.13 -9.96
C ALA A 43 -0.60 -7.39 -11.25
N LYS A 44 -1.26 -7.11 -12.36
CA LYS A 44 -0.64 -7.02 -13.69
C LYS A 44 -0.47 -5.54 -14.07
N LYS A 45 0.74 -5.16 -14.45
CA LYS A 45 1.09 -3.85 -15.01
C LYS A 45 0.46 -3.68 -16.38
N LEU A 46 -0.16 -2.52 -16.62
CA LEU A 46 -0.54 -2.05 -17.96
C LEU A 46 0.65 -1.32 -18.63
N ASP A 47 0.49 -0.95 -19.90
CA ASP A 47 1.58 -0.35 -20.69
C ASP A 47 1.98 1.05 -20.19
N ASP A 48 1.06 1.75 -19.52
CA ASP A 48 1.30 3.05 -18.88
C ASP A 48 1.88 2.92 -17.45
N PHE A 49 2.43 1.77 -17.06
CA PHE A 49 3.05 1.60 -15.74
C PHE A 49 4.58 1.75 -15.85
N PRO A 50 5.25 2.43 -14.90
CA PRO A 50 6.69 2.67 -15.00
C PRO A 50 7.51 1.37 -14.97
N ALA A 51 8.68 1.42 -15.58
CA ALA A 51 9.64 0.33 -15.51
C ALA A 51 10.12 0.15 -14.06
N THR A 52 10.04 -1.08 -13.56
CA THR A 52 10.44 -1.45 -12.19
C THR A 52 11.38 -2.65 -12.22
N LYS A 53 12.38 -2.66 -11.34
CA LYS A 53 13.35 -3.77 -11.27
C LYS A 53 12.70 -5.04 -10.75
N LYS A 54 13.13 -6.18 -11.31
CA LYS A 54 12.64 -7.50 -10.92
C LYS A 54 13.17 -7.87 -9.53
N TYR A 55 12.30 -8.41 -8.69
CA TYR A 55 12.60 -8.83 -7.32
C TYR A 55 13.14 -7.71 -6.42
N THR A 56 12.71 -6.48 -6.68
CA THR A 56 13.03 -5.31 -5.87
C THR A 56 11.74 -4.54 -5.60
N TRP A 57 11.58 -4.05 -4.37
CA TRP A 57 10.51 -3.15 -4.02
C TRP A 57 10.84 -1.76 -4.55
N GLU A 58 10.00 -1.24 -5.43
CA GLU A 58 10.12 0.10 -5.98
C GLU A 58 8.93 0.93 -5.48
N GLU A 59 9.19 2.14 -5.02
CA GLU A 59 8.14 3.11 -4.73
C GLU A 59 7.69 3.76 -6.03
N VAL A 60 6.39 3.74 -6.27
CA VAL A 60 5.77 4.21 -7.51
C VAL A 60 4.76 5.30 -7.15
N PRO A 61 4.60 6.36 -7.97
CA PRO A 61 3.57 7.36 -7.71
C PRO A 61 2.17 6.73 -7.61
N VAL A 62 1.39 7.14 -6.62
CA VAL A 62 0.08 6.56 -6.30
C VAL A 62 -0.92 6.66 -7.46
N GLU A 63 -0.75 7.63 -8.36
CA GLU A 63 -1.57 7.78 -9.56
C GLU A 63 -1.51 6.57 -10.49
N TYR A 64 -0.42 5.79 -10.45
CA TYR A 64 -0.26 4.57 -11.24
C TYR A 64 -1.06 3.38 -10.70
N ILE A 65 -1.78 3.51 -9.56
CA ILE A 65 -2.68 2.46 -9.07
C ILE A 65 -3.75 2.11 -10.11
N LYS A 66 -4.26 3.10 -10.86
CA LYS A 66 -5.22 2.87 -11.96
C LYS A 66 -4.63 2.05 -13.12
N ASN A 67 -3.30 2.03 -13.24
CA ASN A 67 -2.55 1.28 -14.25
C ASN A 67 -2.17 -0.13 -13.77
N LEU A 68 -2.76 -0.59 -12.66
CA LEU A 68 -2.65 -1.94 -12.12
C LEU A 68 -3.98 -2.70 -12.28
N SER A 69 -3.95 -3.80 -13.00
CA SER A 69 -5.06 -4.77 -13.01
C SER A 69 -4.91 -5.69 -11.79
N GLN A 70 -5.71 -5.44 -10.74
CA GLN A 70 -5.68 -6.21 -9.51
C GLN A 70 -6.33 -7.60 -9.68
N VAL A 71 -5.73 -8.61 -9.07
CA VAL A 71 -6.25 -9.98 -9.03
C VAL A 71 -6.63 -10.30 -7.59
N GLN A 72 -7.90 -10.67 -7.37
CA GLN A 72 -8.45 -10.93 -6.04
C GLN A 72 -7.81 -12.14 -5.33
N LYS A 73 -7.19 -13.06 -6.07
CA LYS A 73 -6.52 -14.23 -5.52
C LYS A 73 -5.00 -14.11 -5.60
N ILE A 74 -4.35 -14.10 -4.45
CA ILE A 74 -2.90 -14.07 -4.32
C ILE A 74 -2.39 -15.50 -4.17
N ASN A 75 -1.99 -16.10 -5.29
CA ASN A 75 -1.22 -17.35 -5.26
C ASN A 75 0.26 -17.01 -5.22
N PHE A 76 0.86 -17.15 -4.04
CA PHE A 76 2.31 -17.10 -3.89
C PHE A 76 2.91 -18.35 -4.54
N LYS A 77 3.84 -18.15 -5.47
CA LYS A 77 4.73 -19.22 -5.97
C LYS A 77 6.11 -18.98 -5.37
N PRO A 78 6.93 -20.04 -5.32
CA PRO A 78 7.68 -20.54 -4.15
C PRO A 78 7.59 -19.77 -2.81
N THR A 79 7.96 -20.45 -1.73
CA THR A 79 8.00 -19.94 -0.35
C THR A 79 8.81 -18.65 -0.18
N ASP A 80 9.86 -18.45 -0.99
CA ASP A 80 10.79 -17.32 -0.82
C ASP A 80 10.13 -15.95 -1.05
N ASN A 81 9.17 -15.87 -1.97
CA ASN A 81 8.44 -14.62 -2.20
C ASN A 81 7.51 -14.27 -1.04
N PHE A 82 6.97 -15.29 -0.34
CA PHE A 82 6.04 -15.08 0.76
C PHE A 82 6.71 -14.35 1.93
N GLN A 83 7.89 -14.81 2.36
CA GLN A 83 8.60 -14.18 3.48
C GLN A 83 9.00 -12.73 3.17
N ILE A 84 9.47 -12.47 1.95
CA ILE A 84 9.83 -11.12 1.50
C ILE A 84 8.62 -10.18 1.56
N ILE A 85 7.46 -10.66 1.12
CA ILE A 85 6.23 -9.86 1.10
C ILE A 85 5.68 -9.67 2.52
N ALA A 86 5.72 -10.72 3.35
CA ALA A 86 5.30 -10.65 4.74
C ALA A 86 6.14 -9.63 5.53
N ASN A 87 7.48 -9.67 5.39
CA ASN A 87 8.37 -8.70 6.02
C ASN A 87 8.05 -7.26 5.57
N LYS A 88 7.79 -7.06 4.27
CA LYS A 88 7.45 -5.73 3.76
C LYS A 88 6.11 -5.22 4.29
N ILE A 89 5.12 -6.10 4.46
CA ILE A 89 3.85 -5.73 5.09
C ILE A 89 4.07 -5.32 6.55
N LEU A 90 4.87 -6.09 7.31
CA LEU A 90 5.18 -5.77 8.71
C LEU A 90 5.86 -4.40 8.82
N GLU A 91 6.85 -4.10 7.96
CA GLU A 91 7.47 -2.77 7.91
C GLU A 91 6.46 -1.65 7.66
N GLU A 92 5.48 -1.85 6.77
CA GLU A 92 4.45 -0.86 6.48
C GLU A 92 3.44 -0.70 7.62
N LEU A 93 3.11 -1.79 8.33
CA LEU A 93 2.26 -1.75 9.52
C LEU A 93 2.94 -1.02 10.69
N ASP A 94 4.25 -1.25 10.88
CA ASP A 94 5.03 -0.55 11.90
C ASP A 94 5.09 0.96 11.63
N LYS A 95 5.27 1.38 10.37
CA LYS A 95 5.18 2.80 9.99
C LYS A 95 3.80 3.39 10.30
N ILE A 96 2.73 2.64 10.07
CA ILE A 96 1.38 3.12 10.42
C ILE A 96 1.23 3.28 11.93
N LYS A 97 1.78 2.34 12.72
CA LYS A 97 1.76 2.44 14.18
C LYS A 97 2.48 3.70 14.65
N GLN A 98 3.70 3.95 14.16
CA GLN A 98 4.45 5.17 14.49
C GLN A 98 3.68 6.45 14.11
N LEU A 99 3.10 6.50 12.91
CA LEU A 99 2.29 7.65 12.47
C LEU A 99 1.05 7.89 13.34
N LYS A 100 0.49 6.85 13.97
CA LYS A 100 -0.61 7.00 14.93
C LYS A 100 -0.11 7.57 16.25
N GLU A 101 0.96 7.02 16.79
CA GLU A 101 1.58 7.47 18.06
C GLU A 101 2.10 8.90 17.97
N ASP A 102 2.61 9.33 16.81
CA ASP A 102 3.06 10.71 16.61
C ASP A 102 1.88 11.69 16.54
N ARG A 103 0.77 11.30 15.89
CA ARG A 103 -0.46 12.10 15.85
C ARG A 103 -1.10 12.26 17.23
N GLU A 104 -1.07 11.21 18.05
CA GLU A 104 -1.57 11.27 19.43
C GLU A 104 -0.71 12.21 20.29
N ARG A 105 0.62 12.14 20.17
CA ARG A 105 1.54 13.06 20.88
C ARG A 105 1.39 14.53 20.46
N GLU A 106 1.19 14.79 19.18
CA GLU A 106 0.93 16.14 18.68
C GLU A 106 -0.41 16.70 19.21
N ALA A 107 -1.43 15.85 19.34
CA ALA A 107 -2.73 16.22 19.90
C ALA A 107 -2.66 16.56 21.40
N GLU A 108 -1.91 15.78 22.19
CA GLU A 108 -1.69 16.05 23.62
C GLU A 108 -0.82 17.29 23.87
N SER A 109 0.08 17.63 22.95
CA SER A 109 0.96 18.80 23.06
C SER A 109 0.30 20.12 22.62
N SER A 110 -0.94 20.07 22.11
CA SER A 110 -1.66 21.24 21.59
C SER A 110 -2.90 21.63 22.42
N GLU A 111 -3.13 20.99 23.58
CA GLU A 111 -4.06 21.51 24.58
C GLU A 111 -3.45 22.76 25.27
N PRO A 112 -4.11 23.93 25.25
CA PRO A 112 -3.64 25.08 26.00
C PRO A 112 -3.77 24.82 27.51
N PRO A 113 -2.83 25.30 28.34
CA PRO A 113 -3.00 25.22 29.79
C PRO A 113 -4.26 26.00 30.20
N GLU A 114 -5.10 25.36 31.02
CA GLU A 114 -6.28 25.98 31.67
C GLU A 114 -5.91 27.23 32.49
#